data_AF-A0A942BIX0-F1
#
_entry.id   AF-A0A942BIX0-F1
#
_cell.length_a   1.000
_cell.length_b   1.000
_cell.length_c   1.000
_cell.angle_alpha   90.00
_cell.angle_beta   90.00
_cell.angle_gamma   90.00
#
_symmetry.space_group_name_H-M   'P 1'
#
loop_
_entity.id
_entity.type
_entity.pdbx_description
1 polymer ?
#
loop_
_entity_poly.entity_id
_entity_poly.type
_entity_poly.pdbx_seq_one_letter_code
_entity_poly.pdbx_strand_id
1 'polypeptide(L)'
;MRTRYKPVVGSVTPAPPENELERFVYDQLLFSRESNQPVSRHALSLLLADSQQLPRKEALAVVETYCDENAPMTPEYLGDEFLIPYLKISALVLSVVGVALIGLATANLSNRVHPLWMYPSGGIMIIGAAYAYVRSLRMEARTTS
;
A
#
# COMPACT_ATOMS: atom_id res chain seq x y z
N MET A 1 16.80 -19.40 0.86
CA MET A 1 17.22 -18.36 1.83
C MET A 1 15.96 -17.84 2.51
N ARG A 2 15.80 -18.02 3.84
CA ARG A 2 14.67 -17.47 4.60
C ARG A 2 14.92 -15.96 4.80
N THR A 3 14.19 -15.13 4.07
CA THR A 3 14.16 -13.69 4.32
C THR A 3 13.56 -13.45 5.70
N ARG A 4 14.34 -12.88 6.62
CA ARG A 4 13.84 -12.41 7.91
C ARG A 4 12.85 -11.28 7.63
N TYR A 5 11.57 -11.59 7.78
CA TYR A 5 10.51 -10.60 7.86
C TYR A 5 10.80 -9.67 9.04
N LYS A 6 11.02 -8.39 8.78
CA LYS A 6 11.15 -7.37 9.82
C LYS A 6 9.78 -6.67 9.90
N PRO A 7 8.95 -6.94 10.92
CA PRO A 7 7.68 -6.24 11.03
C PRO A 7 7.95 -4.75 11.24
N VAL A 8 7.40 -3.92 10.37
CA VAL A 8 7.43 -2.46 10.52
C VAL A 8 6.34 -2.08 11.50
N VAL A 9 6.74 -1.25 12.47
CA VAL A 9 5.95 -0.69 13.58
C VAL A 9 4.64 -0.10 13.04
N GLY A 10 3.56 -0.87 13.11
CA GLY A 10 2.25 -0.48 12.59
C GLY A 10 1.33 -1.65 12.25
N SER A 11 1.87 -2.83 11.92
CA SER A 11 1.06 -4.04 11.86
C SER A 11 0.76 -4.48 13.30
N VAL A 12 -0.46 -4.23 13.78
CA VAL A 12 -0.95 -4.91 14.98
C VAL A 12 -0.90 -6.40 14.63
N THR A 13 0.11 -7.11 15.16
CA THR A 13 0.09 -8.55 15.17
C THR A 13 -1.15 -8.92 15.97
N PRO A 14 -2.15 -9.60 15.37
CA PRO A 14 -3.35 -9.98 16.11
C PRO A 14 -2.93 -10.70 17.40
N ALA A 15 -3.59 -10.41 18.51
CA ALA A 15 -3.34 -11.15 19.73
C ALA A 15 -3.58 -12.66 19.46
N PRO A 16 -2.77 -13.57 20.03
CA PRO A 16 -2.98 -14.99 19.83
C PRO A 16 -4.39 -15.35 20.33
N PRO A 17 -5.24 -15.94 19.47
CA PRO A 17 -6.64 -16.12 19.82
C PRO A 17 -6.85 -17.12 20.96
N GLU A 18 -7.83 -16.80 21.82
CA GLU A 18 -8.23 -17.62 22.96
C GLU A 18 -9.12 -18.79 22.52
N ASN A 19 -9.90 -18.61 21.45
CA ASN A 19 -10.84 -19.60 20.92
C ASN A 19 -10.25 -20.41 19.74
N GLU A 20 -10.61 -21.71 19.63
CA GLU A 20 -10.17 -22.58 18.52
C GLU A 20 -10.65 -22.10 17.15
N LEU A 21 -11.86 -21.52 17.07
CA LEU A 21 -12.42 -20.98 15.83
C LEU A 21 -11.64 -19.76 15.35
N GLU A 22 -11.23 -18.89 16.26
CA GLU A 22 -10.42 -17.72 15.96
C GLU A 22 -8.99 -18.10 15.57
N ARG A 23 -8.43 -19.18 16.15
CA ARG A 23 -7.13 -19.75 15.72
C ARG A 23 -7.14 -20.18 14.27
N PHE A 24 -8.21 -20.84 13.82
CA PHE A 24 -8.34 -21.21 12.41
C PHE A 24 -8.37 -19.99 11.48
N VAL A 25 -9.13 -18.95 11.86
CA VAL A 25 -9.21 -17.70 11.09
C VAL A 25 -7.84 -17.01 11.04
N TYR A 26 -7.13 -16.95 12.18
CA TYR A 26 -5.78 -16.39 12.27
C TYR A 26 -4.77 -17.12 11.38
N ASP A 27 -4.73 -18.46 11.44
CA ASP A 27 -3.82 -19.27 10.64
C ASP A 27 -4.08 -19.11 9.13
N GLN A 28 -5.35 -19.01 8.73
CA GLN A 28 -5.70 -18.77 7.33
C GLN A 28 -5.34 -17.36 6.88
N LEU A 29 -5.49 -16.35 7.74
CA LEU A 29 -5.04 -14.98 7.44
C LEU A 29 -3.52 -14.90 7.33
N LEU A 30 -2.77 -15.60 8.20
CA LEU A 30 -1.32 -15.73 8.10
C LEU A 30 -0.90 -16.40 6.80
N PHE A 31 -1.51 -17.53 6.45
CA PHE A 31 -1.21 -18.23 5.20
C PHE A 31 -1.50 -17.35 3.98
N SER A 32 -2.63 -16.62 3.99
CA SER A 32 -3.00 -15.67 2.93
C SER A 32 -1.97 -14.55 2.80
N ARG A 33 -1.43 -14.07 3.94
CA ARG A 33 -0.36 -13.06 3.98
C ARG A 33 0.97 -13.60 3.44
N GLU A 34 1.36 -14.82 3.81
CA GLU A 34 2.59 -15.44 3.31
C GLU A 34 2.51 -15.78 1.82
N SER A 35 1.32 -16.14 1.32
CA SER A 35 1.08 -16.49 -0.08
C SER A 35 0.72 -15.30 -0.98
N ASN A 36 0.59 -14.09 -0.43
CA ASN A 36 0.09 -12.89 -1.13
C ASN A 36 -1.24 -13.13 -1.88
N GLN A 37 -2.10 -14.02 -1.36
CA GLN A 37 -3.41 -14.27 -1.96
C GLN A 37 -4.48 -13.48 -1.20
N PRO A 38 -5.27 -12.62 -1.88
CA PRO A 38 -6.37 -11.94 -1.24
C PRO A 38 -7.46 -12.95 -0.86
N VAL A 39 -7.78 -13.03 0.42
CA VAL A 39 -8.89 -13.85 0.91
C VAL A 39 -9.99 -12.95 1.46
N SER A 40 -11.21 -13.15 0.97
CA SER A 40 -12.38 -12.40 1.42
C SER A 40 -12.92 -12.97 2.74
N ARG A 41 -13.54 -12.11 3.56
CA ARG A 41 -14.25 -12.53 4.79
C ARG A 41 -15.27 -13.64 4.51
N HIS A 42 -15.94 -13.57 3.36
CA HIS A 42 -16.89 -14.59 2.93
C HIS A 42 -16.21 -15.91 2.53
N ALA A 43 -15.03 -15.88 1.91
CA ALA A 43 -14.29 -17.10 1.62
C ALA A 43 -13.79 -17.77 2.92
N LEU A 44 -13.30 -16.97 3.88
CA LEU A 44 -12.92 -17.43 5.22
C LEU A 44 -14.10 -18.06 5.97
N SER A 45 -15.29 -17.46 5.91
CA SER A 45 -16.46 -18.01 6.59
C SER A 45 -16.93 -19.34 5.99
N LEU A 46 -16.79 -19.51 4.67
CA LEU A 46 -17.07 -20.79 4.01
C LEU A 46 -16.08 -21.88 4.41
N LEU A 47 -14.78 -21.55 4.46
CA LEU A 47 -13.74 -22.48 4.90
C LEU A 47 -13.92 -22.90 6.36
N LEU A 48 -14.29 -21.95 7.24
CA LEU A 48 -14.56 -22.23 8.64
C LEU A 48 -15.83 -23.06 8.83
N ALA A 49 -16.89 -22.77 8.07
CA ALA A 49 -18.13 -23.54 8.10
C ALA A 49 -17.91 -25.00 7.67
N ASP A 50 -17.08 -25.22 6.64
CA ASP A 50 -16.78 -26.56 6.12
C ASP A 50 -15.84 -27.35 7.05
N SER A 51 -14.83 -26.70 7.63
CA SER A 51 -13.84 -27.36 8.49
C SER A 51 -14.39 -27.73 9.88
N GLN A 52 -15.28 -26.90 10.43
CA GLN A 52 -15.83 -27.08 11.79
C GLN A 52 -17.29 -27.54 11.80
N GLN A 53 -17.86 -27.87 10.62
CA GLN A 53 -19.25 -28.27 10.45
C GLN A 53 -20.25 -27.28 11.09
N LEU A 54 -19.90 -25.99 11.08
CA LEU A 54 -20.70 -24.93 11.67
C LEU A 54 -21.78 -24.42 10.70
N PRO A 55 -22.90 -23.91 11.21
CA PRO A 55 -23.86 -23.16 10.41
C PRO A 55 -23.14 -21.97 9.76
N ARG A 56 -23.32 -21.77 8.45
CA ARG A 56 -22.69 -20.66 7.70
C ARG A 56 -22.89 -19.28 8.35
N LYS A 57 -24.04 -19.08 9.02
CA LYS A 57 -24.36 -17.83 9.71
C LYS A 57 -23.47 -17.60 10.95
N GLU A 58 -23.20 -18.66 11.71
CA GLU A 58 -22.33 -18.59 12.89
C GLU A 58 -20.86 -18.43 12.48
N ALA A 59 -20.41 -19.17 11.47
CA ALA A 59 -19.06 -19.04 10.93
C ALA A 59 -18.79 -17.61 10.40
N LEU A 60 -19.77 -17.00 9.75
CA LEU A 60 -19.66 -15.61 9.26
C LEU A 60 -19.58 -14.62 10.43
N ALA A 61 -20.40 -14.79 11.46
CA ALA A 61 -20.36 -13.92 12.65
C ALA A 61 -19.00 -13.99 13.36
N VAL A 62 -18.41 -15.19 13.49
CA VAL A 62 -17.08 -15.35 14.09
C VAL A 62 -16.00 -14.65 13.26
N VAL A 63 -16.02 -14.80 11.93
CA VAL A 63 -15.06 -14.14 11.04
C VAL A 63 -15.21 -12.62 11.05
N GLU A 64 -16.45 -12.10 11.05
CA GLU A 64 -16.70 -10.67 11.12
C GLU A 64 -16.21 -10.07 12.43
N THR A 65 -16.59 -10.64 13.57
CA THR A 65 -16.14 -10.17 14.89
C THR A 65 -14.61 -10.21 14.97
N TYR A 66 -13.99 -11.33 14.57
CA TYR A 66 -12.54 -11.45 14.59
C TYR A 66 -11.85 -10.43 13.68
N CYS A 67 -12.36 -10.21 12.46
CA CYS A 67 -11.78 -9.26 11.51
C CYS A 67 -12.07 -7.79 11.85
N ASP A 68 -13.11 -7.48 12.62
CA ASP A 68 -13.41 -6.11 13.06
C ASP A 68 -12.62 -5.75 14.32
N GLU A 69 -12.45 -6.70 15.24
CA GLU A 69 -11.64 -6.51 16.46
C GLU A 69 -10.13 -6.53 16.18
N ASN A 70 -9.69 -7.44 15.29
CA ASN A 70 -8.27 -7.60 14.96
C ASN A 70 -7.90 -6.99 13.62
N ALA A 71 -8.75 -6.09 13.09
CA ALA A 71 -8.64 -5.48 11.76
C ALA A 71 -7.20 -5.41 11.25
N PRO A 72 -6.77 -6.35 10.38
CA PRO A 72 -5.50 -6.18 9.73
C PRO A 72 -5.66 -4.93 8.88
N MET A 73 -4.96 -3.85 9.29
CA MET A 73 -4.86 -2.64 8.46
C MET A 73 -4.59 -3.08 7.03
N THR A 74 -5.24 -2.37 6.08
CA THR A 74 -5.13 -2.53 4.62
C THR A 74 -3.93 -3.40 4.23
N PRO A 75 -4.17 -4.59 3.65
CA PRO A 75 -3.11 -5.58 3.56
C PRO A 75 -1.91 -4.99 2.81
N GLU A 76 -0.70 -5.20 3.34
CA GLU A 76 0.52 -4.51 2.87
C GLU A 76 0.78 -4.69 1.37
N TYR A 77 0.33 -5.80 0.77
CA TYR A 77 0.42 -6.02 -0.68
C TYR A 77 -0.31 -4.94 -1.48
N LEU A 78 -1.43 -4.42 -0.97
CA LEU A 78 -2.18 -3.32 -1.58
C LEU A 78 -1.39 -2.01 -1.47
N GLY A 79 -0.65 -1.81 -0.39
CA GLY A 79 0.28 -0.69 -0.26
C GLY A 79 1.37 -0.78 -1.33
N ASP A 80 2.10 -1.89 -1.37
CA ASP A 80 3.29 -2.02 -2.22
C ASP A 80 2.96 -2.10 -3.72
N GLU A 81 1.88 -2.76 -4.10
CA GLU A 81 1.49 -2.93 -5.51
C GLU A 81 0.89 -1.66 -6.13
N PHE A 82 0.11 -0.88 -5.36
CA PHE A 82 -0.46 0.38 -5.85
C PHE A 82 0.48 1.58 -5.68
N LEU A 83 1.48 1.51 -4.78
CA LEU A 83 2.41 2.61 -4.55
C LEU A 83 3.39 2.79 -5.72
N ILE A 84 3.84 1.71 -6.36
CA ILE A 84 4.74 1.76 -7.53
C ILE A 84 4.11 2.57 -8.70
N PRO A 85 2.91 2.25 -9.22
CA PRO A 85 2.28 3.03 -10.28
C PRO A 85 1.94 4.45 -9.82
N TYR A 86 1.54 4.64 -8.56
CA TYR A 86 1.28 5.96 -8.00
C TYR A 86 2.53 6.87 -7.98
N LEU A 87 3.70 6.32 -7.60
CA LEU A 87 4.98 7.03 -7.65
C LEU A 87 5.37 7.43 -9.08
N LYS A 88 5.08 6.59 -10.08
CA LYS A 88 5.32 6.91 -11.49
C LYS A 88 4.41 8.03 -12.00
N ILE A 89 3.12 7.98 -11.67
CA ILE A 89 2.14 9.01 -12.06
C ILE A 89 2.48 10.34 -11.40
N SER A 90 2.76 10.34 -10.09
CA SER A 90 3.16 11.56 -9.37
C SER A 90 4.45 12.16 -9.91
N ALA A 91 5.45 11.34 -10.27
CA ALA A 91 6.67 11.81 -10.94
C ALA A 91 6.38 12.49 -12.29
N LEU A 92 5.50 11.91 -13.11
CA LEU A 92 5.08 12.48 -14.38
C LEU A 92 4.37 13.83 -14.18
N VAL A 93 3.40 13.89 -13.27
CA VAL A 93 2.65 15.12 -12.98
C VAL A 93 3.58 16.23 -12.48
N LEU A 94 4.47 15.93 -11.53
CA LEU A 94 5.42 16.91 -11.00
C LEU A 94 6.40 17.39 -12.08
N SER A 95 6.83 16.50 -12.99
CA SER A 95 7.69 16.89 -14.12
C SER A 95 6.98 17.84 -15.07
N VAL A 96 5.73 17.54 -15.46
CA VAL A 96 4.94 18.41 -16.36
C VAL A 96 4.69 19.78 -15.74
N VAL A 97 4.28 19.82 -14.46
CA VAL A 97 4.04 21.08 -13.74
C VAL A 97 5.33 21.88 -13.57
N GLY A 98 6.43 21.22 -13.21
CA GLY A 98 7.73 21.87 -13.05
C GLY A 98 8.23 22.51 -14.35
N VAL A 99 8.13 21.81 -15.48
CA VAL A 99 8.50 22.35 -16.80
C VAL A 99 7.58 23.50 -17.21
N ALA A 100 6.28 23.38 -17.00
CA ALA A 100 5.31 24.43 -17.30
C ALA A 100 5.59 25.72 -16.50
N LEU A 101 5.91 25.59 -15.21
CA LEU A 101 6.27 26.73 -14.35
C LEU A 101 7.55 27.42 -14.83
N ILE A 102 8.58 26.67 -15.22
CA ILE A 102 9.82 27.24 -15.75
C ILE A 102 9.57 27.90 -17.10
N GLY A 103 8.77 27.29 -17.98
CA GLY A 103 8.39 27.87 -19.28
C GLY A 103 7.57 29.16 -19.15
N LEU A 104 6.66 29.22 -18.19
CA LEU A 104 5.93 30.46 -17.86
C LEU A 104 6.86 31.53 -17.29
N ALA A 105 7.82 31.16 -16.44
CA ALA A 105 8.80 32.08 -15.90
C ALA A 105 9.69 32.69 -16.99
N THR A 106 10.15 31.88 -17.96
CA THR A 106 10.95 32.35 -19.09
C THR A 106 10.15 33.20 -20.08
N ALA A 107 8.88 32.86 -20.34
CA ALA A 107 8.00 33.67 -21.18
C ALA A 107 7.73 35.05 -20.55
N ASN A 108 7.49 35.10 -19.23
CA ASN A 108 7.25 36.35 -18.50
C ASN A 108 8.52 37.18 -18.28
N LEU A 109 9.71 36.58 -18.45
CA LEU A 109 10.98 37.30 -18.44
C LEU A 109 11.01 38.43 -19.49
N SER A 110 10.35 38.21 -20.64
CA SER A 110 10.20 39.23 -21.69
C SER A 110 9.36 40.44 -21.26
N ASN A 111 8.45 40.26 -20.30
CA ASN A 111 7.50 41.29 -19.86
C ASN A 111 8.01 42.10 -18.64
N ARG A 112 9.26 41.90 -18.20
CA ARG A 112 9.87 42.49 -16.99
C ARG A 112 9.11 42.22 -15.67
N VAL A 113 8.08 41.36 -15.71
CA VAL A 113 7.44 40.82 -14.52
C VAL A 113 8.20 39.53 -14.19
N HIS A 114 9.12 39.61 -13.24
CA HIS A 114 9.95 38.48 -12.81
C HIS A 114 9.41 37.90 -11.51
N PRO A 115 8.47 36.94 -11.54
CA PRO A 115 8.16 36.13 -10.38
C PRO A 115 9.34 35.19 -10.11
N LEU A 116 10.39 35.73 -9.48
CA LEU A 116 11.63 35.02 -9.12
C LEU A 116 11.37 33.71 -8.36
N TRP A 117 10.22 33.60 -7.68
CA TRP A 117 9.77 32.41 -6.96
C TRP A 117 9.41 31.23 -7.87
N MET A 118 9.12 31.45 -9.15
CA MET A 118 8.74 30.38 -10.11
C MET A 118 9.91 29.47 -10.49
N TYR A 119 11.14 29.99 -10.54
CA TYR A 119 12.34 29.20 -10.82
C TYR A 119 12.67 28.17 -9.72
N PRO A 120 12.78 28.55 -8.43
CA PRO A 120 13.05 27.59 -7.37
C PRO A 120 11.87 26.62 -7.17
N SER A 121 10.61 27.07 -7.32
CA SER A 121 9.46 26.16 -7.18
C SER A 121 9.40 25.12 -8.30
N GLY A 122 9.61 25.52 -9.55
CA GLY A 122 9.72 24.59 -10.68
C GLY A 122 10.90 23.62 -10.53
N GLY A 123 12.06 24.11 -10.06
CA GLY A 123 13.22 23.28 -9.75
C GLY A 123 12.96 22.24 -8.67
N ILE A 124 12.31 22.62 -7.57
CA ILE A 124 11.91 21.70 -6.49
C ILE A 124 10.96 20.62 -7.01
N MET A 125 10.01 20.98 -7.87
CA MET A 125 9.09 20.01 -8.48
C MET A 125 9.82 18.99 -9.36
N ILE A 126 10.79 19.42 -10.17
CA ILE A 126 11.60 18.52 -11.00
C ILE A 126 12.48 17.60 -10.13
N ILE A 127 13.10 18.13 -9.07
CA ILE A 127 13.89 17.32 -8.13
C ILE A 127 12.99 16.30 -7.42
N GLY A 128 11.79 16.71 -7.00
CA GLY A 128 10.78 15.83 -6.42
C GLY A 128 10.33 14.73 -7.37
N ALA A 129 10.13 15.06 -8.65
CA ALA A 129 9.81 14.09 -9.70
C ALA A 129 10.94 13.06 -9.88
N ALA A 130 12.19 13.52 -9.97
CA ALA A 130 13.35 12.63 -10.09
C ALA A 130 13.49 11.72 -8.86
N TYR A 131 13.28 12.25 -7.65
CA TYR A 131 13.30 11.46 -6.42
C TYR A 131 12.20 10.38 -6.40
N ALA A 132 10.96 10.75 -6.75
CA ALA A 132 9.83 9.82 -6.84
C ALA A 132 10.10 8.72 -7.87
N TYR A 133 10.65 9.08 -9.02
CA TYR A 133 11.01 8.13 -10.07
C TYR A 133 12.09 7.15 -9.63
N VAL A 134 13.20 7.64 -9.06
CA VAL A 134 14.27 6.79 -8.52
C VAL A 134 13.76 5.87 -7.41
N ARG A 135 12.87 6.38 -6.55
CA ARG A 135 12.24 5.57 -5.50
C ARG A 135 11.37 4.47 -6.10
N SER A 136 10.63 4.74 -7.17
CA SER A 136 9.85 3.72 -7.88
C SER A 136 10.73 2.60 -8.44
N LEU A 137 11.86 2.94 -9.09
CA LEU A 137 12.80 1.96 -9.63
C LEU A 137 13.42 1.08 -8.53
N ARG A 138 13.73 1.68 -7.36
CA ARG A 138 14.24 0.92 -6.21
C ARG A 138 13.22 -0.04 -5.62
N MET A 139 11.94 0.30 -5.71
CA MET A 139 10.85 -0.58 -5.25
C MET A 139 10.64 -1.72 -6.24
N GLU A 140 10.68 -1.45 -7.54
CA GLU A 140 10.61 -2.48 -8.59
C GLU A 140 11.78 -3.46 -8.51
N ALA A 141 13.00 -2.98 -8.26
CA ALA A 141 14.17 -3.85 -8.13
C ALA A 141 14.07 -4.82 -6.93
N ARG A 142 13.31 -4.46 -5.88
CA ARG A 142 13.11 -5.32 -4.69
C ARG A 142 12.01 -6.36 -4.88
N THR A 143 11.03 -6.09 -5.74
CA THR A 143 9.94 -7.05 -6.03
C THR A 143 10.37 -8.10 -7.04
N THR A 144 11.39 -7.84 -7.86
CA THR A 144 11.93 -8.79 -8.84
C THR A 144 13.06 -9.70 -8.33
N SER A 145 13.59 -9.46 -7.11
CA SER A 145 14.70 -10.22 -6.50
C SER A 145 14.22 -11.24 -5.48
#